data_AF-A0A975E1C7-F1
#
_entry.id   AF-A0A975E1C7-F1
#
_cell.length_a   1.000
_cell.length_b   1.000
_cell.length_c   1.000
_cell.angle_alpha   90.00
_cell.angle_beta   90.00
_cell.angle_gamma   90.00
#
_symmetry.space_group_name_H-M   'P 1'
#
loop_
_entity.id
_entity.type
_entity.pdbx_description
1 polymer ?
#
loop_
_entity_poly.entity_id
_entity_poly.type
_entity_poly.pdbx_seq_one_letter_code
_entity_poly.pdbx_strand_id
1 'polypeptide(L)'
;MRFTFIAAPLLGLAMATISPAVPAQAVKAELRGAAQSARQARAEHDFRAGRYASAYARFASLADAGHAPSAQVALLMVRHGPALFGSDWFATPAQQMRWNALVVNAARGRLDIEDNERGD
;
A
#
# COMPACT_ATOMS: atom_id res chain seq x y z
N MET A 1 39.25 -14.07 -69.24
CA MET A 1 37.82 -13.65 -69.20
C MET A 1 37.35 -13.71 -67.75
N ARG A 2 36.94 -12.56 -67.18
CA ARG A 2 35.78 -12.34 -66.27
C ARG A 2 35.64 -13.24 -65.01
N PHE A 3 35.35 -12.79 -63.79
CA PHE A 3 34.54 -11.68 -63.28
C PHE A 3 35.02 -11.27 -61.86
N THR A 4 34.98 -9.98 -61.56
CA THR A 4 35.22 -9.39 -60.23
C THR A 4 33.98 -9.58 -59.34
N PHE A 5 34.15 -10.14 -58.14
CA PHE A 5 33.08 -10.29 -57.14
C PHE A 5 32.98 -9.06 -56.24
N ILE A 6 31.74 -8.65 -55.96
CA ILE A 6 31.31 -7.55 -55.10
C ILE A 6 31.21 -8.07 -53.66
N ALA A 7 31.83 -7.37 -52.69
CA ALA A 7 31.65 -7.63 -51.26
C ALA A 7 30.85 -6.49 -50.62
N ALA A 8 29.64 -6.81 -50.14
CA ALA A 8 28.74 -5.91 -49.44
C ALA A 8 29.04 -5.91 -47.92
N PRO A 9 28.97 -4.77 -47.23
CA PRO A 9 29.19 -4.72 -45.79
C PRO A 9 27.93 -5.16 -45.03
N LEU A 10 28.13 -6.05 -44.04
CA LEU A 10 27.12 -6.45 -43.06
C LEU A 10 26.84 -5.28 -42.11
N LEU A 11 25.62 -4.76 -42.18
CA LEU A 11 25.08 -3.68 -41.39
C LEU A 11 24.71 -4.19 -39.99
N GLY A 12 25.25 -3.57 -38.94
CA GLY A 12 24.95 -3.87 -37.55
C GLY A 12 23.51 -3.50 -37.18
N LEU A 13 22.77 -4.47 -36.64
CA LEU A 13 21.42 -4.27 -36.11
C LEU A 13 21.53 -3.78 -34.66
N ALA A 14 21.45 -2.46 -34.45
CA ALA A 14 21.27 -1.88 -33.12
C ALA A 14 19.84 -2.14 -32.65
N MET A 15 19.66 -3.03 -31.67
CA MET A 15 18.40 -3.19 -30.95
C MET A 15 18.14 -1.92 -30.13
N ALA A 16 17.32 -1.02 -30.66
CA ALA A 16 16.76 0.08 -29.89
C ALA A 16 15.80 -0.48 -28.84
N THR A 17 16.19 -0.42 -27.58
CA THR A 17 15.30 -0.72 -26.46
C THR A 17 14.28 0.43 -26.35
N ILE A 18 13.04 0.15 -26.72
CA ILE A 18 11.92 1.06 -26.49
C ILE A 18 11.63 1.03 -24.99
N SER A 19 12.05 2.06 -24.25
CA SER A 19 11.64 2.24 -22.85
C SER A 19 10.14 2.57 -22.82
N PRO A 20 9.29 1.77 -22.16
CA PRO A 20 7.89 2.12 -22.01
C PRO A 20 7.77 3.36 -21.11
N ALA A 21 7.11 4.41 -21.62
CA ALA A 21 6.77 5.57 -20.82
C ALA A 21 5.75 5.14 -19.75
N VAL A 22 6.17 5.09 -18.48
CA VAL A 22 5.28 4.81 -17.36
C VAL A 22 4.26 5.96 -17.27
N PRO A 23 2.95 5.67 -17.22
CA PRO A 23 1.94 6.72 -17.12
C PRO A 23 2.13 7.49 -15.80
N ALA A 24 2.07 8.83 -15.85
CA ALA A 24 2.27 9.70 -14.69
C ALA A 24 1.33 9.38 -13.50
N GLN A 25 0.17 8.79 -13.78
CA GLN A 25 -0.79 8.32 -12.79
C GLN A 25 -0.25 7.14 -11.97
N ALA A 26 0.46 6.19 -12.60
CA ALA A 26 1.06 5.07 -11.90
C ALA A 26 2.15 5.54 -10.93
N VAL A 27 3.01 6.46 -11.37
CA VAL A 27 4.05 7.07 -10.52
C VAL A 27 3.41 7.79 -9.31
N LYS A 28 2.32 8.54 -9.51
CA LYS A 28 1.59 9.19 -8.42
C LYS A 28 0.97 8.19 -7.44
N ALA A 29 0.42 7.09 -7.94
CA ALA A 29 -0.16 6.05 -7.09
C ALA A 29 0.91 5.35 -6.25
N GLU A 30 2.05 5.00 -6.86
CA GLU A 30 3.20 4.41 -6.18
C GLU A 30 3.75 5.34 -5.11
N LEU A 31 3.94 6.63 -5.41
CA LEU A 31 4.42 7.62 -4.44
C LEU A 31 3.48 7.78 -3.24
N ARG A 32 2.15 7.74 -3.50
CA ARG A 32 1.13 7.75 -2.44
C ARG A 32 1.23 6.49 -1.57
N GLY A 33 1.39 5.34 -2.18
CA GLY A 33 1.59 4.06 -1.48
C GLY A 33 2.83 4.09 -0.59
N ALA A 34 3.98 4.51 -1.14
CA ALA A 34 5.23 4.64 -0.38
C ALA A 34 5.09 5.60 0.80
N ALA A 35 4.43 6.75 0.62
CA ALA A 35 4.18 7.72 1.68
C ALA A 35 3.26 7.17 2.78
N GLN A 36 2.23 6.38 2.42
CA GLN A 36 1.37 5.70 3.38
C GLN A 36 2.15 4.64 4.18
N SER A 37 2.95 3.81 3.51
CA SER A 37 3.81 2.80 4.15
C SER A 37 4.80 3.42 5.14
N ALA A 38 5.44 4.54 4.77
CA ALA A 38 6.35 5.24 5.66
C ALA A 38 5.64 5.79 6.92
N ARG A 39 4.44 6.35 6.76
CA ARG A 39 3.61 6.82 7.89
C ARG A 39 3.17 5.66 8.77
N GLN A 40 2.79 4.52 8.19
CA GLN A 40 2.44 3.31 8.93
C GLN A 40 3.64 2.78 9.73
N ALA A 41 4.80 2.65 9.10
CA ALA A 41 6.02 2.18 9.78
C ALA A 41 6.37 3.07 10.98
N ARG A 42 6.13 4.37 10.89
CA ARG A 42 6.31 5.29 12.03
C ARG A 42 5.29 5.03 13.15
N ALA A 43 4.03 4.80 12.81
CA ALA A 43 3.00 4.45 13.79
C ALA A 43 3.34 3.14 14.52
N GLU A 44 3.79 2.12 13.78
CA GLU A 44 4.23 0.85 14.34
C GLU A 44 5.48 0.99 15.21
N HIS A 45 6.42 1.87 14.83
CA HIS A 45 7.59 2.15 15.64
C HIS A 45 7.18 2.77 17.00
N ASP A 46 6.27 3.75 17.00
CA ASP A 46 5.74 4.33 18.24
C ASP A 46 4.98 3.28 19.06
N PHE A 47 4.21 2.40 18.40
CA PHE A 47 3.48 1.32 19.05
C PHE A 47 4.43 0.32 19.74
N ARG A 48 5.45 -0.16 19.02
CA ARG A 48 6.47 -1.07 19.55
C ARG A 48 7.28 -0.47 20.70
N ALA A 49 7.47 0.85 20.68
CA ALA A 49 8.14 1.57 21.76
C ALA A 49 7.25 1.88 22.97
N GLY A 50 6.02 1.36 23.02
CA GLY A 50 5.06 1.61 24.11
C GLY A 50 4.47 3.03 24.12
N ARG A 51 4.72 3.83 23.08
CA ARG A 51 4.19 5.19 22.94
C ARG A 51 2.78 5.16 22.36
N TYR A 52 1.86 4.50 23.06
CA TYR A 52 0.53 4.19 22.56
C TYR A 52 -0.30 5.43 22.19
N ALA A 53 -0.15 6.55 22.90
CA ALA A 53 -0.79 7.82 22.54
C ALA A 53 -0.38 8.33 21.15
N SER A 54 0.94 8.36 20.88
CA SER A 54 1.46 8.76 19.58
C SER A 54 1.07 7.77 18.49
N ALA A 55 1.14 6.48 18.81
CA ALA A 55 0.74 5.43 17.88
C ALA A 55 -0.74 5.55 17.49
N TYR A 56 -1.63 5.73 18.47
CA TYR A 56 -3.06 5.90 18.23
C TYR A 56 -3.35 7.09 17.33
N ALA A 57 -2.78 8.26 17.64
CA ALA A 57 -2.97 9.46 16.82
C ALA A 57 -2.55 9.24 15.35
N ARG A 58 -1.44 8.51 15.13
CA ARG A 58 -0.97 8.17 13.78
C ARG A 58 -1.85 7.15 13.08
N PHE A 59 -2.26 6.09 13.77
CA PHE A 59 -3.17 5.09 13.22
C PHE A 59 -4.53 5.69 12.87
N ALA A 60 -5.10 6.50 13.76
CA ALA A 60 -6.35 7.21 13.53
C ALA A 60 -6.26 8.15 12.32
N SER A 61 -5.17 8.92 12.19
CA SER A 61 -4.96 9.78 11.02
C SER A 61 -4.86 8.99 9.71
N LEU A 62 -4.18 7.85 9.71
CA LEU A 62 -4.11 6.94 8.56
C LEU A 62 -5.47 6.30 8.24
N ALA A 63 -6.22 5.91 9.26
CA ALA A 63 -7.56 5.35 9.12
C ALA A 63 -8.54 6.37 8.51
N ASP A 64 -8.49 7.63 8.97
CA ASP A 64 -9.26 8.72 8.38
C ASP A 64 -8.85 9.01 6.93
N ALA A 65 -7.62 8.69 6.54
CA ALA A 65 -7.15 8.75 5.16
C ALA A 65 -7.47 7.50 4.32
N GLY A 66 -8.23 6.54 4.85
CA GLY A 66 -8.67 5.34 4.13
C GLY A 66 -7.76 4.11 4.28
N HIS A 67 -6.74 4.16 5.14
CA HIS A 67 -5.79 3.07 5.29
C HIS A 67 -6.33 1.95 6.20
N ALA A 68 -6.88 0.89 5.61
CA ALA A 68 -7.59 -0.18 6.32
C ALA A 68 -6.78 -0.90 7.43
N PRO A 69 -5.49 -1.24 7.25
CA PRO A 69 -4.71 -1.86 8.32
C PRO A 69 -4.59 -0.97 9.57
N SER A 70 -4.42 0.34 9.36
CA SER A 70 -4.36 1.29 10.48
C SER A 70 -5.72 1.49 11.14
N ALA A 71 -6.81 1.44 10.37
CA ALA A 71 -8.17 1.45 10.90
C ALA A 71 -8.42 0.27 11.85
N GLN A 72 -7.97 -0.93 11.49
CA GLN A 72 -8.08 -2.12 12.34
C GLN A 72 -7.39 -1.93 13.70
N VAL A 73 -6.15 -1.42 13.70
CA VAL A 73 -5.41 -1.18 14.95
C VAL A 73 -6.05 -0.07 15.79
N ALA A 74 -6.49 1.02 15.16
CA ALA A 74 -7.17 2.11 15.87
C ALA A 74 -8.47 1.62 16.54
N LEU A 75 -9.26 0.78 15.86
CA LEU A 75 -10.47 0.17 16.42
C LEU A 75 -10.15 -0.79 17.58
N LEU A 76 -9.08 -1.58 17.49
CA LEU A 76 -8.60 -2.43 18.59
C LEU A 76 -8.28 -1.58 19.82
N MET A 77 -7.57 -0.47 19.64
CA MET A 77 -7.23 0.46 20.73
C MET A 77 -8.47 1.09 21.35
N VAL A 78 -9.44 1.55 20.56
CA VAL A 78 -10.70 2.10 21.09
C VAL A 78 -11.47 1.06 21.90
N ARG A 79 -11.50 -0.19 21.44
CA ARG A 79 -12.30 -1.25 22.08
C ARG A 79 -11.67 -1.83 23.34
N HIS A 80 -10.34 -1.94 23.36
CA HIS A 80 -9.60 -2.65 24.40
C HIS A 80 -8.56 -1.76 25.11
N GLY A 81 -8.70 -0.44 24.98
CA GLY A 81 -7.83 0.60 25.52
C GLY A 81 -7.31 0.32 26.92
N PRO A 82 -8.19 0.31 27.94
CA PRO A 82 -7.78 0.11 29.33
C PRO A 82 -7.09 -1.23 29.58
N ALA A 83 -7.61 -2.30 28.98
CA ALA A 83 -7.15 -3.67 29.25
C ALA A 83 -5.79 -3.98 28.61
N LEU A 84 -5.52 -3.47 27.40
CA LEU A 84 -4.31 -3.79 26.64
C LEU A 84 -3.27 -2.66 26.63
N PHE A 85 -3.70 -1.41 26.79
CA PHE A 85 -2.85 -0.23 26.60
C PHE A 85 -2.84 0.71 27.82
N GLY A 86 -3.61 0.41 28.86
CA GLY A 86 -3.65 1.19 30.11
C GLY A 86 -4.25 2.59 29.95
N SER A 87 -4.99 2.85 28.86
CA SER A 87 -5.60 4.16 28.59
C SER A 87 -6.82 4.01 27.71
N ASP A 88 -7.83 4.85 27.93
CA ASP A 88 -8.99 4.96 27.06
C ASP A 88 -8.65 5.73 25.78
N TRP A 89 -9.26 5.30 24.67
CA TRP A 89 -9.15 5.96 23.38
C TRP A 89 -10.55 6.15 22.81
N PHE A 90 -10.77 7.29 22.15
CA PHE A 90 -12.09 7.65 21.67
C PHE A 90 -12.08 7.89 20.15
N ALA A 91 -13.05 7.31 19.47
CA ALA A 91 -13.40 7.64 18.09
C ALA A 91 -14.89 8.01 18.04
N THR A 92 -15.23 9.04 17.28
CA THR A 92 -16.64 9.41 17.08
C THR A 92 -17.42 8.26 16.43
N PRO A 93 -18.75 8.15 16.62
CA PRO A 93 -19.54 7.11 15.97
C PRO A 93 -19.37 7.10 14.44
N ALA A 94 -19.26 8.28 13.82
CA ALA A 94 -19.01 8.42 12.39
C ALA A 94 -17.62 7.91 11.98
N GLN A 95 -16.57 8.17 12.77
CA GLN A 95 -15.23 7.61 12.53
C GLN A 95 -15.26 6.08 12.64
N GLN A 96 -15.84 5.53 13.71
CA GLN A 96 -15.93 4.08 13.89
C GLN A 96 -16.66 3.41 12.73
N MET A 97 -17.78 3.98 12.27
CA MET A 97 -18.52 3.46 11.12
C MET A 97 -17.67 3.44 9.85
N ARG A 98 -16.96 4.53 9.53
CA ARG A 98 -16.07 4.59 8.36
C ARG A 98 -14.91 3.59 8.47
N TRP A 99 -14.26 3.52 9.63
CA TRP A 99 -13.14 2.61 9.86
C TRP A 99 -13.57 1.14 9.77
N ASN A 100 -14.71 0.78 10.34
CA ASN A 100 -15.28 -0.57 10.21
C ASN A 100 -15.57 -0.91 8.74
N ALA A 101 -16.13 0.02 7.96
CA ALA A 101 -16.37 -0.19 6.54
C ALA A 101 -15.07 -0.43 5.76
N LEU A 102 -13.98 0.29 6.06
CA LEU A 102 -12.66 0.05 5.46
C LEU A 102 -12.17 -1.37 5.73
N VAL A 103 -12.26 -1.83 6.98
CA VAL A 103 -11.80 -3.17 7.38
C VAL A 103 -12.63 -4.26 6.71
N VAL A 104 -13.96 -4.11 6.67
CA VAL A 104 -14.85 -5.08 5.99
C VAL A 104 -14.57 -5.14 4.49
N ASN A 105 -14.42 -3.99 3.83
CA ASN A 105 -14.13 -3.95 2.39
C ASN A 105 -12.77 -4.56 2.06
N ALA A 106 -11.75 -4.28 2.87
CA ALA A 106 -10.43 -4.90 2.73
C ALA A 106 -10.47 -6.42 2.96
N ALA A 107 -11.29 -6.90 3.89
CA ALA A 107 -11.46 -8.34 4.12
C ALA A 107 -12.14 -9.04 2.93
N ARG A 108 -13.21 -8.45 2.38
CA ARG A 108 -13.89 -8.95 1.18
C ARG A 108 -12.96 -9.05 -0.01
N GLY A 109 -12.21 -7.97 -0.30
CA GLY A 109 -11.29 -7.96 -1.43
C GLY A 109 -10.17 -9.01 -1.34
N ARG A 110 -9.81 -9.49 -0.15
CA ARG A 110 -8.85 -10.61 -0.02
C ARG A 110 -9.46 -11.96 -0.41
N LEU A 111 -10.72 -12.20 -0.03
CA LEU A 111 -11.41 -13.45 -0.37
C LEU A 111 -11.64 -13.56 -1.88
N ASP A 112 -11.99 -12.45 -2.53
CA ASP A 112 -12.20 -12.42 -3.99
C ASP A 112 -10.92 -12.78 -4.78
N ILE A 113 -9.74 -12.43 -4.25
CA ILE A 113 -8.44 -12.79 -4.86
C ILE A 113 -8.18 -14.30 -4.70
N GLU A 114 -8.40 -14.83 -3.50
CA GLU A 114 -8.18 -16.25 -3.20
C GLU A 114 -9.09 -17.17 -4.03
N ASP A 115 -10.36 -16.77 -4.24
CA ASP A 115 -11.30 -17.53 -5.09
C ASP A 115 -10.88 -17.50 -6.56
N ASN A 116 -10.30 -16.39 -7.04
CA ASN A 116 -9.78 -16.29 -8.40
C ASN A 116 -8.51 -17.13 -8.63
N GLU A 117 -7.66 -17.30 -7.63
CA GLU A 117 -6.43 -18.12 -7.74
C GLU A 117 -6.69 -19.63 -7.67
N ARG A 118 -7.90 -20.05 -7.29
CA ARG A 118 -8.28 -21.48 -7.12
C ARG A 118 -9.11 -22.05 -8.27
N GLY A 119 -9.45 -21.23 -9.27
CA GLY A 119 -10.42 -21.53 -10.32
C GLY A 119 -9.87 -22.15 -11.61
N ASP A 120 -8.59 -22.53 -11.64
CA ASP A 120 -7.84 -22.94 -12.84
C ASP A 120 -7.40 -24.42 -12.77
#